data_AF-A0A8H8RNI4-F1
#
_entry.id   AF-A0A8H8RNI4-F1
#
_cell.length_a   1.000
_cell.length_b   1.000
_cell.length_c   1.000
_cell.angle_alpha   90.00
_cell.angle_beta   90.00
_cell.angle_gamma   90.00
#
_symmetry.space_group_name_H-M   'P 1'
#
loop_
_entity.id
_entity.type
_entity.pdbx_description
1 polymer ?
#
loop_
_entity_poly.entity_id
_entity_poly.type
_entity_poly.pdbx_seq_one_letter_code
_entity_poly.pdbx_strand_id
1 'polypeptide(L)'
;MPPAAAFDYYQALEVEKDADNEAITASYRRLARVHHPDKDRENPLATAKFQQIQEAYETLSDPAKRSRHDTHSRRPQGNPYSSYPSPYDSDDDDCYGYYEEEEDIFGEVMEEFMRERFDRSRPGFSSHGPPPGYRERDTMSPEEYEIMKQERKLAEAREAEYRAFRTQEYMDRVDAARAKTEAKVQAKKVEEEKKHMSQEQREKAERVLQEKAWASLNATTPAEKQSSCLHSDFWPKEQQKKKFKCGACGQKRGPTGYKCPHCALLSCQGCLSTLKEKHTGT
;
A
#
# COMPACT_ATOMS: atom_id res chain seq x y z
N MET A 1 28.12 28.14 -28.05
CA MET A 1 27.36 26.87 -28.12
C MET A 1 27.45 26.22 -26.75
N PRO A 2 26.34 25.98 -26.02
CA PRO A 2 26.41 25.30 -24.74
C PRO A 2 26.72 23.80 -24.97
N PRO A 3 27.62 23.19 -24.18
CA PRO A 3 27.98 21.78 -24.31
C PRO A 3 26.81 20.87 -23.91
N ALA A 4 26.78 19.68 -24.53
CA ALA A 4 25.72 18.68 -24.42
C ALA A 4 25.27 18.40 -22.97
N ALA A 5 23.96 18.43 -22.77
CA ALA A 5 23.29 18.48 -21.48
C ALA A 5 23.61 17.25 -20.60
N ALA A 6 24.34 17.49 -19.50
CA ALA A 6 24.13 16.71 -18.29
C ALA A 6 22.66 16.90 -17.89
N PHE A 7 21.91 15.80 -17.76
CA PHE A 7 20.50 15.85 -17.44
C PHE A 7 20.32 16.49 -16.06
N ASP A 8 19.68 17.67 -15.98
CA ASP A 8 19.46 18.33 -14.69
C ASP A 8 18.25 17.68 -14.01
N TYR A 9 18.52 16.77 -13.06
CA TYR A 9 17.48 16.06 -12.31
C TYR A 9 16.55 17.01 -11.53
N TYR A 10 17.05 18.18 -11.11
CA TYR A 10 16.22 19.19 -10.44
C TYR A 10 15.24 19.84 -11.42
N GLN A 11 15.69 20.10 -12.65
CA GLN A 11 14.84 20.62 -13.71
C GLN A 11 13.80 19.58 -14.15
N ALA A 12 14.16 18.30 -14.18
CA ALA A 12 13.23 17.20 -14.52
C ALA A 12 12.09 17.04 -13.50
N LEU A 13 12.36 17.31 -12.22
CA LEU A 13 11.34 17.31 -11.16
C LEU A 13 10.67 18.67 -10.95
N GLU A 14 11.02 19.70 -11.72
CA GLU A 14 10.52 21.07 -11.55
C GLU A 14 10.73 21.61 -10.11
N VAL A 15 11.85 21.27 -9.47
CA VAL A 15 12.20 21.69 -8.11
C VAL A 15 13.50 22.48 -8.07
N GLU A 16 13.65 23.34 -7.08
CA GLU A 16 14.90 24.06 -6.84
C GLU A 16 15.97 23.13 -6.25
N LYS A 17 17.26 23.49 -6.42
CA LYS A 17 18.39 22.70 -5.91
C LYS A 17 18.43 22.61 -4.39
N ASP A 18 17.82 23.58 -3.71
CA ASP A 18 17.69 23.63 -2.25
C ASP A 18 16.36 23.04 -1.74
N ALA A 19 15.59 22.36 -2.61
CA ALA A 19 14.33 21.75 -2.23
C ALA A 19 14.51 20.64 -1.19
N ASP A 20 13.58 20.59 -0.24
CA ASP A 20 13.49 19.56 0.78
C ASP A 20 12.93 18.25 0.21
N ASN A 21 13.19 17.12 0.88
CA ASN A 21 12.74 15.80 0.44
C ASN A 21 11.22 15.70 0.31
N GLU A 22 10.47 16.41 1.16
CA GLU A 22 9.02 16.51 1.05
C GLU A 22 8.58 17.19 -0.25
N ALA A 23 9.28 18.25 -0.67
CA ALA A 23 8.99 18.97 -1.91
C ALA A 23 9.34 18.14 -3.16
N ILE A 24 10.45 17.40 -3.11
CA ILE A 24 10.87 16.45 -4.15
C ILE A 24 9.80 15.36 -4.33
N THR A 25 9.34 14.79 -3.22
CA THR A 25 8.30 13.73 -3.21
C THR A 25 6.96 14.25 -3.69
N ALA A 26 6.56 15.46 -3.26
CA ALA A 26 5.31 16.09 -3.70
C ALA A 26 5.32 16.40 -5.21
N SER A 27 6.44 16.90 -5.74
CA SER A 27 6.56 17.17 -7.19
C SER A 27 6.56 15.88 -8.01
N TYR A 28 7.28 14.85 -7.55
CA TYR A 28 7.25 13.52 -8.16
C TYR A 28 5.82 12.96 -8.24
N ARG A 29 5.05 12.99 -7.14
CA ARG A 29 3.66 12.51 -7.10
C ARG A 29 2.75 13.28 -8.07
N ARG A 30 2.98 14.58 -8.23
CA ARG A 30 2.25 15.42 -9.20
C ARG A 30 2.59 15.02 -10.64
N LEU A 31 3.88 14.94 -10.96
CA LEU A 31 4.37 14.65 -12.31
C LEU A 31 4.07 13.20 -12.74
N ALA A 32 4.18 12.24 -11.83
CA ALA A 32 3.85 10.84 -12.08
C ALA A 32 2.37 10.64 -12.47
N ARG A 33 1.45 11.41 -11.88
CA ARG A 33 0.01 11.36 -12.22
C ARG A 33 -0.31 12.01 -13.58
N VAL A 34 0.53 12.93 -14.03
CA VAL A 34 0.39 13.64 -15.31
C VAL A 34 0.99 12.83 -16.44
N HIS A 35 2.17 12.24 -16.22
CA HIS A 35 2.91 11.47 -17.22
C HIS A 35 2.73 9.96 -17.08
N HIS A 36 1.70 9.50 -16.37
CA HIS A 36 1.43 8.08 -16.20
C HIS A 36 1.13 7.42 -17.56
N PRO A 37 1.79 6.30 -17.90
CA PRO A 37 1.62 5.65 -19.21
C PRO A 37 0.18 5.16 -19.47
N ASP A 38 -0.64 4.98 -18.43
CA ASP A 38 -2.06 4.62 -18.56
C ASP A 38 -2.94 5.75 -19.12
N LYS A 39 -2.57 7.01 -18.90
CA LYS A 39 -3.35 8.16 -19.42
C LYS A 39 -2.99 8.51 -20.86
N ASP A 40 -1.74 8.30 -21.25
CA ASP A 40 -1.19 8.65 -22.56
C ASP A 40 -0.59 7.43 -23.28
N ARG A 41 -1.38 6.36 -23.43
CA ARG A 41 -0.95 5.09 -24.04
C ARG A 41 -0.47 5.19 -25.49
N GLU A 42 -0.78 6.29 -26.17
CA GLU A 42 -0.46 6.52 -27.59
C GLU A 42 0.76 7.42 -27.83
N ASN A 43 1.36 8.01 -26.78
CA ASN A 43 2.48 8.94 -26.94
C ASN A 43 3.81 8.38 -26.40
N PRO A 44 4.77 7.99 -27.28
CA PRO A 44 6.06 7.46 -26.85
C PRO A 44 6.91 8.48 -26.08
N LEU A 45 6.60 9.79 -26.18
CA LEU A 45 7.30 10.84 -25.44
C LEU A 45 6.88 10.89 -23.96
N ALA A 46 5.68 10.41 -23.61
CA ALA A 46 5.25 10.35 -22.21
C ALA A 46 6.08 9.33 -21.42
N THR A 47 6.41 8.19 -22.04
CA THR A 47 7.29 7.17 -21.45
C THR A 47 8.71 7.70 -21.21
N ALA A 48 9.29 8.40 -22.19
CA ALA A 48 10.64 8.96 -22.05
C ALA A 48 10.71 10.02 -20.94
N LYS A 49 9.68 10.87 -20.81
CA LYS A 49 9.59 11.86 -19.73
C LYS A 49 9.38 11.20 -18.37
N PHE A 50 8.54 10.18 -18.29
CA PHE A 50 8.30 9.45 -17.05
C PHE A 50 9.57 8.76 -16.54
N GLN A 51 10.36 8.16 -17.44
CA GLN A 51 11.65 7.57 -17.10
C GLN A 51 12.62 8.62 -16.52
N GLN A 52 12.68 9.81 -17.11
CA GLN A 52 13.53 10.91 -16.63
C GLN A 52 13.10 11.41 -15.24
N ILE A 53 11.78 11.51 -15.00
CA ILE A 53 11.21 11.90 -13.71
C ILE A 53 11.55 10.86 -12.63
N GLN A 54 11.50 9.57 -12.98
CA GLN A 54 11.82 8.47 -12.07
C GLN A 54 13.30 8.43 -11.70
N GLU A 55 14.20 8.53 -12.69
CA GLU A 55 15.65 8.57 -12.46
C GLU A 55 16.07 9.76 -11.59
N ALA A 56 15.43 10.92 -11.83
CA ALA A 56 15.63 12.11 -11.02
C ALA A 56 15.18 11.89 -9.57
N TYR A 57 14.01 11.28 -9.35
CA TYR A 57 13.50 11.00 -8.01
C TYR A 57 14.40 10.00 -7.27
N GLU A 58 14.84 8.91 -7.92
CA GLU A 58 15.71 7.91 -7.28
C GLU A 58 17.06 8.51 -6.84
N THR A 59 17.59 9.44 -7.62
CA THR A 59 18.87 10.10 -7.32
C THR A 59 18.72 11.19 -6.25
N LEU A 60 17.61 11.93 -6.25
CA LEU A 60 17.40 13.10 -5.38
C LEU A 60 16.70 12.78 -4.04
N SER A 61 15.95 11.68 -3.96
CA SER A 61 15.24 11.24 -2.73
C SER A 61 16.19 10.69 -1.66
N ASP A 62 17.30 10.06 -2.06
CA ASP A 62 18.31 9.56 -1.14
C ASP A 62 19.41 10.63 -0.94
N PRO A 63 19.64 11.10 0.30
CA PRO A 63 20.64 12.11 0.59
C PRO A 63 22.07 11.69 0.21
N ALA A 64 22.41 10.39 0.28
CA ALA A 64 23.72 9.88 -0.12
C ALA A 64 23.90 9.92 -1.64
N LYS A 65 22.86 9.54 -2.41
CA LYS A 65 22.86 9.63 -3.88
C LYS A 65 22.86 11.08 -4.36
N ARG A 66 22.07 11.97 -3.73
CA ARG A 66 22.03 13.41 -4.01
C ARG A 66 23.39 14.05 -3.81
N SER A 67 24.05 13.78 -2.68
CA SER A 67 25.40 14.29 -2.40
C SER A 67 26.43 13.84 -3.45
N ARG A 68 26.39 12.57 -3.87
CA ARG A 68 27.26 12.05 -4.94
C ARG A 68 27.00 12.73 -6.27
N HIS A 69 25.74 12.92 -6.64
CA HIS A 69 25.34 13.62 -7.86
C HIS A 69 25.80 15.08 -7.86
N ASP A 70 25.62 15.79 -6.75
CA ASP A 70 26.03 17.18 -6.58
C ASP A 70 27.56 17.35 -6.56
N THR A 71 28.27 16.33 -6.07
CA THR A 71 29.74 16.31 -6.08
C THR A 71 30.28 16.03 -7.48
N HIS A 72 29.66 15.12 -8.23
CA HIS A 72 30.02 14.85 -9.63
C HIS A 72 29.72 16.04 -10.54
N SER A 73 28.59 16.72 -10.33
CA SER A 73 28.19 17.91 -11.10
C SER A 73 29.09 19.12 -10.86
N ARG A 74 29.81 19.17 -9.72
CA ARG A 74 30.74 20.25 -9.35
C ARG A 74 32.20 20.02 -9.78
N ARG A 75 32.56 18.82 -10.27
CA ARG A 75 33.91 18.58 -10.81
C ARG A 75 33.95 19.01 -12.28
N PRO A 76 34.82 19.96 -12.68
CA PRO A 76 35.05 20.22 -14.09
C PRO A 76 35.60 18.94 -14.71
N GLN A 77 34.95 18.44 -15.77
CA GLN A 77 35.32 17.19 -16.43
C GLN A 77 36.76 17.27 -16.95
N GLY A 78 37.67 16.64 -16.22
CA GLY A 78 39.05 16.40 -16.61
C GLY A 78 39.33 14.90 -16.66
N ASN A 79 39.55 14.41 -17.88
CA ASN A 79 40.10 13.10 -18.28
C ASN A 79 39.19 11.84 -18.17
N PRO A 80 38.82 11.20 -19.30
CA PRO A 80 37.92 10.02 -19.34
C PRO A 80 38.64 8.67 -19.10
N TYR A 81 39.86 8.66 -18.55
CA TYR A 81 40.68 7.45 -18.42
C TYR A 81 41.12 7.20 -16.97
N SER A 82 40.18 7.14 -16.01
CA SER A 82 40.48 6.63 -14.66
C SER A 82 39.21 6.30 -13.88
N SER A 83 38.57 5.16 -14.18
CA SER A 83 37.62 4.53 -13.25
C SER A 83 37.45 3.04 -13.57
N TYR A 84 38.43 2.23 -13.15
CA TYR A 84 38.19 0.81 -12.87
C TYR A 84 38.12 0.66 -11.35
N PRO A 85 37.02 0.15 -10.77
CA PRO A 85 36.97 -0.23 -9.36
C PRO A 85 37.89 -1.44 -9.12
N SER A 86 38.76 -1.34 -8.11
CA SER A 86 39.58 -2.45 -7.62
C SER A 86 38.68 -3.52 -6.96
N PRO A 87 38.83 -4.82 -7.29
CA PRO A 87 37.99 -5.90 -6.74
C PRO A 87 38.30 -6.37 -5.29
N TYR A 88 39.11 -5.63 -4.52
CA TYR A 88 39.46 -5.99 -3.15
C TYR A 88 39.04 -4.89 -2.17
N ASP A 89 37.76 -4.93 -1.79
CA ASP A 89 37.30 -4.49 -0.46
C ASP A 89 35.89 -5.07 -0.28
N SER A 90 35.85 -6.29 0.27
CA SER A 90 34.65 -6.88 0.86
C SER A 90 34.74 -6.60 2.33
N ASP A 91 33.83 -5.78 2.85
CA ASP A 91 33.30 -5.81 4.21
C ASP A 91 32.28 -4.67 4.30
N ASP A 92 31.02 -4.94 3.98
CA ASP A 92 29.86 -4.32 4.65
C ASP A 92 28.58 -5.05 4.21
N ASP A 93 28.12 -5.89 5.15
CA ASP A 93 26.78 -6.45 5.27
C ASP A 93 25.68 -5.36 5.24
N ASP A 94 24.44 -5.80 5.04
CA ASP A 94 23.19 -5.06 5.25
C ASP A 94 22.72 -4.07 4.17
N CYS A 95 22.14 -4.59 3.07
CA CYS A 95 21.22 -3.84 2.20
C CYS A 95 19.88 -4.59 2.00
N TYR A 96 19.33 -5.21 3.04
CA TYR A 96 17.94 -5.67 3.01
C TYR A 96 17.35 -5.73 4.43
N GLY A 97 16.68 -4.66 4.84
CA GLY A 97 16.06 -4.62 6.16
C GLY A 97 15.22 -3.38 6.41
N TYR A 98 13.90 -3.54 6.24
CA TYR A 98 12.86 -2.92 7.07
C TYR A 98 12.52 -1.44 6.84
N TYR A 99 11.40 -1.22 6.15
CA TYR A 99 10.44 -0.16 6.51
C TYR A 99 9.04 -0.74 6.47
N GLU A 100 8.38 -0.75 7.63
CA GLU A 100 6.98 -1.12 7.82
C GLU A 100 6.18 0.18 8.04
N GLU A 101 4.97 0.22 7.48
CA GLU A 101 3.89 1.21 7.69
C GLU A 101 4.04 2.60 7.04
N GLU A 102 3.62 2.73 5.78
CA GLU A 102 2.30 3.30 5.42
C GLU A 102 2.12 3.30 3.87
N GLU A 103 1.12 2.54 3.41
CA GLU A 103 0.49 2.60 2.07
C GLU A 103 1.38 2.40 0.82
N ASP A 104 1.92 1.18 0.63
CA ASP A 104 2.61 0.75 -0.59
C ASP A 104 1.71 -0.03 -1.58
N ILE A 105 0.49 0.48 -1.81
CA ILE A 105 -0.39 -0.02 -2.90
C ILE A 105 0.21 0.28 -4.29
N PHE A 106 1.16 1.21 -4.37
CA PHE A 106 1.77 1.64 -5.63
C PHE A 106 3.03 0.84 -6.01
N GLY A 107 3.72 0.22 -5.04
CA GLY A 107 4.94 -0.55 -5.26
C GLY A 107 4.70 -1.89 -5.95
N GLU A 108 3.76 -2.70 -5.44
CA GLU A 108 3.52 -4.07 -5.92
C GLU A 108 2.97 -4.12 -7.35
N VAL A 109 2.06 -3.21 -7.71
CA VAL A 109 1.44 -3.16 -9.05
C VAL A 109 2.42 -2.62 -10.12
N MET A 110 3.35 -1.74 -9.73
CA MET A 110 4.39 -1.21 -10.63
C MET A 110 5.57 -2.18 -10.82
N GLU A 111 5.90 -2.97 -9.82
CA GLU A 111 6.98 -3.97 -9.91
C GLU A 111 6.59 -5.15 -10.82
N GLU A 112 5.31 -5.54 -10.82
CA GLU A 112 4.75 -6.53 -11.75
C GLU A 112 4.71 -5.99 -13.19
N PHE A 113 4.30 -4.73 -13.38
CA PHE A 113 4.31 -4.04 -14.69
C PHE A 113 5.73 -3.85 -15.26
N MET A 114 6.74 -3.61 -14.40
CA MET A 114 8.14 -3.50 -14.84
C MET A 114 8.77 -4.86 -15.14
N ARG A 115 8.46 -5.93 -14.40
CA ARG A 115 8.92 -7.30 -14.73
C ARG A 115 8.35 -7.79 -16.05
N GLU A 116 7.07 -7.56 -16.35
CA GLU A 116 6.46 -7.99 -17.61
C GLU A 116 6.95 -7.22 -18.85
N ARG A 117 7.34 -5.95 -18.70
CA ARG A 117 7.67 -5.08 -19.84
C ARG A 117 9.16 -4.91 -20.11
N PHE A 118 10.04 -5.02 -19.10
CA PHE A 118 11.49 -4.89 -19.30
C PHE A 118 12.21 -6.21 -19.61
N ASP A 119 11.59 -7.38 -19.41
CA ASP A 119 12.19 -8.70 -19.71
C ASP A 119 11.90 -9.22 -21.14
N ARG A 120 11.61 -8.32 -22.07
CA ARG A 120 11.46 -8.63 -23.51
C ARG A 120 12.40 -7.87 -24.42
N SER A 121 13.41 -7.19 -23.89
CA SER A 121 14.43 -6.51 -24.71
C SER A 121 15.79 -6.44 -24.02
N ARG A 122 16.37 -7.61 -23.75
CA ARG A 122 17.84 -7.76 -23.76
C ARG A 122 18.22 -8.66 -24.93
N PRO A 123 18.56 -8.11 -26.11
CA PRO A 123 19.30 -8.86 -27.11
C PRO A 123 20.65 -9.22 -26.49
N GLY A 124 21.03 -10.50 -26.57
CA GLY A 124 22.23 -11.03 -25.93
C GLY A 124 23.47 -10.18 -26.18
N PHE A 125 24.05 -9.66 -25.09
CA PHE A 125 25.39 -9.10 -25.09
C PHE A 125 26.34 -10.17 -24.54
N SER A 126 26.66 -11.15 -25.41
CA SER A 126 27.76 -12.06 -25.19
C SER A 126 29.03 -11.39 -25.73
N SER A 127 29.73 -10.65 -24.87
CA SER A 127 31.06 -10.12 -25.20
C SER A 127 32.01 -10.22 -24.01
N HIS A 128 32.26 -11.44 -23.57
CA HIS A 128 33.54 -11.76 -22.96
C HIS A 128 34.17 -12.83 -23.83
N GLY A 129 35.05 -12.39 -24.74
CA GLY A 129 36.05 -13.29 -25.29
C GLY A 129 36.83 -13.92 -24.13
N PRO A 130 37.32 -15.15 -24.27
CA PRO A 130 38.01 -15.82 -23.18
C PRO A 130 39.24 -14.99 -22.75
N PRO A 131 39.55 -14.94 -21.45
CA PRO A 131 40.68 -14.16 -20.94
C PRO A 131 42.00 -14.63 -21.59
N PRO A 132 42.95 -13.72 -21.84
CA PRO A 132 44.21 -14.07 -22.49
C PRO A 132 45.05 -14.89 -21.52
N GLY A 133 45.27 -16.17 -21.86
CA GLY A 133 46.14 -17.05 -21.08
C GLY A 133 45.67 -18.48 -20.88
N TYR A 134 44.68 -18.99 -21.63
CA TYR A 134 44.40 -20.43 -21.59
C TYR A 134 45.48 -21.19 -22.36
N ARG A 135 46.25 -22.00 -21.64
CA ARG A 135 47.10 -23.05 -22.21
C ARG A 135 46.18 -24.14 -22.77
N GLU A 136 46.39 -24.46 -24.04
CA GLU A 136 46.03 -25.69 -24.77
C GLU A 136 44.82 -26.48 -24.23
N ARG A 137 43.65 -26.19 -24.82
CA ARG A 137 42.58 -27.18 -24.96
C ARG A 137 42.99 -28.12 -26.09
N ASP A 138 43.81 -29.11 -25.81
CA ASP A 138 43.95 -30.29 -26.66
C ASP A 138 44.33 -31.50 -25.80
N THR A 139 43.64 -32.61 -26.07
CA THR A 139 43.67 -33.93 -25.42
C THR A 139 42.86 -34.12 -24.13
N MET A 140 41.52 -33.94 -24.19
CA MET A 140 40.66 -34.86 -23.44
C MET A 140 40.32 -36.05 -24.34
N SER A 141 40.51 -37.27 -23.82
CA SER A 141 40.06 -38.48 -24.50
C SER A 141 38.54 -38.41 -24.76
N PRO A 142 38.00 -39.02 -25.84
CA PRO A 142 36.57 -39.12 -26.06
C PRO A 142 35.78 -39.62 -24.83
N GLU A 143 36.39 -40.50 -24.02
CA GLU A 143 35.81 -40.99 -22.77
C GLU A 143 35.75 -39.90 -21.69
N GLU A 144 36.81 -39.12 -21.51
CA GLU A 144 36.88 -38.04 -20.52
C GLU A 144 35.89 -36.90 -20.85
N TYR A 145 35.66 -36.63 -22.14
CA TYR A 145 34.68 -35.65 -22.58
C TYR A 145 33.23 -36.09 -22.27
N GLU A 146 32.90 -37.36 -22.48
CA GLU A 146 31.58 -37.88 -22.12
C GLU A 146 31.39 -37.95 -20.60
N ILE A 147 32.44 -38.26 -19.82
CA ILE A 147 32.41 -38.17 -18.35
C ILE A 147 32.11 -36.74 -17.90
N MET A 148 32.85 -35.74 -18.39
CA MET A 148 32.62 -34.32 -18.04
C MET A 148 31.20 -33.85 -18.39
N LYS A 149 30.67 -34.28 -19.53
CA LYS A 149 29.29 -33.97 -19.96
C LYS A 149 28.25 -34.63 -19.06
N GLN A 150 28.49 -35.86 -18.60
CA GLN A 150 27.64 -36.54 -17.62
C GLN A 150 27.71 -35.84 -16.24
N GLU A 151 28.90 -35.46 -15.79
CA GLU A 151 29.09 -34.71 -14.55
C GLU A 151 28.41 -33.35 -14.59
N ARG A 152 28.47 -32.64 -15.72
CA ARG A 152 27.76 -31.36 -15.90
C ARG A 152 26.26 -31.54 -15.85
N LYS A 153 25.72 -32.55 -16.54
CA LYS A 153 24.28 -32.89 -16.46
C LYS A 153 23.85 -33.26 -15.04
N LEU A 154 24.68 -34.01 -14.32
CA LEU A 154 24.41 -34.37 -12.93
C LEU A 154 24.52 -33.14 -12.00
N ALA A 155 25.45 -32.23 -12.25
CA ALA A 155 25.57 -30.97 -11.52
C ALA A 155 24.37 -30.06 -11.78
N GLU A 156 23.95 -29.91 -13.04
CA GLU A 156 22.73 -29.18 -13.44
C GLU A 156 21.48 -29.80 -12.78
N ALA A 157 21.36 -31.13 -12.75
CA ALA A 157 20.26 -31.81 -12.08
C ALA A 157 20.25 -31.59 -10.56
N ARG A 158 21.41 -31.72 -9.89
CA ARG A 158 21.54 -31.44 -8.45
C ARG A 158 21.23 -29.98 -8.12
N GLU A 159 21.65 -29.05 -8.96
CA GLU A 159 21.34 -27.64 -8.78
C GLU A 159 19.85 -27.36 -9.01
N ALA A 160 19.22 -28.01 -9.99
CA ALA A 160 17.78 -27.92 -10.21
C ALA A 160 16.99 -28.46 -9.01
N GLU A 161 17.40 -29.58 -8.43
CA GLU A 161 16.80 -30.15 -7.21
C GLU A 161 16.95 -29.20 -6.02
N TYR A 162 18.15 -28.65 -5.81
CA TYR A 162 18.39 -27.66 -4.76
C TYR A 162 17.54 -26.39 -4.93
N ARG A 163 17.43 -25.88 -6.16
CA ARG A 163 16.57 -24.74 -6.48
C ARG A 163 15.09 -25.05 -6.24
N ALA A 164 14.63 -26.25 -6.61
CA ALA A 164 13.26 -26.70 -6.35
C ALA A 164 12.97 -26.76 -4.85
N PHE A 165 13.87 -27.37 -4.06
CA PHE A 165 13.77 -27.43 -2.60
C PHE A 165 13.71 -26.03 -1.97
N ARG A 166 14.61 -25.12 -2.37
CA ARG A 166 14.63 -23.73 -1.88
C ARG A 166 13.37 -22.96 -2.26
N THR A 167 12.84 -23.20 -3.46
CA THR A 167 11.58 -22.61 -3.91
C THR A 167 10.42 -23.11 -3.07
N GLN A 168 10.38 -24.41 -2.78
CA GLN A 168 9.36 -25.00 -1.92
C GLN A 168 9.42 -24.45 -0.50
N GLU A 169 10.61 -24.37 0.10
CA GLU A 169 10.83 -23.74 1.41
C GLU A 169 10.37 -22.27 1.45
N TYR A 170 10.57 -21.52 0.36
CA TYR A 170 10.05 -20.17 0.22
C TYR A 170 8.51 -20.16 0.17
N MET A 171 7.90 -20.99 -0.67
CA MET A 171 6.44 -21.08 -0.79
C MET A 171 5.78 -21.49 0.54
N ASP A 172 6.35 -22.46 1.26
CA ASP A 172 5.84 -22.89 2.57
C ASP A 172 5.88 -21.74 3.60
N ARG A 173 6.92 -20.90 3.58
CA ARG A 173 6.99 -19.71 4.44
C ARG A 173 5.94 -18.67 4.06
N VAL A 174 5.70 -18.46 2.76
CA VAL A 174 4.66 -17.55 2.26
C VAL A 174 3.27 -18.06 2.65
N ASP A 175 2.99 -19.34 2.46
CA ASP A 175 1.72 -19.97 2.83
C ASP A 175 1.50 -19.92 4.35
N ALA A 176 2.54 -20.15 5.16
CA ALA A 176 2.47 -20.01 6.60
C ALA A 176 2.20 -18.55 7.03
N ALA A 177 2.81 -17.57 6.35
CA ALA A 177 2.54 -16.15 6.60
C ALA A 177 1.09 -15.79 6.24
N ARG A 178 0.62 -16.23 5.06
CA ARG A 178 -0.75 -16.05 4.60
C ARG A 178 -1.74 -16.68 5.58
N ALA A 179 -1.53 -17.92 5.99
CA ALA A 179 -2.38 -18.61 6.98
C ALA A 179 -2.46 -17.85 8.32
N LYS A 180 -1.35 -17.25 8.79
CA LYS A 180 -1.36 -16.38 9.98
C LYS A 180 -2.21 -15.13 9.76
N THR A 181 -2.10 -14.47 8.61
CA THR A 181 -2.92 -13.29 8.30
C THR A 181 -4.41 -13.65 8.21
N GLU A 182 -4.74 -14.75 7.54
CA GLU A 182 -6.11 -15.26 7.42
C GLU A 182 -6.68 -15.62 8.79
N ALA A 183 -5.90 -16.26 9.66
CA ALA A 183 -6.31 -16.55 11.04
C ALA A 183 -6.57 -15.28 11.85
N LYS A 184 -5.73 -14.24 11.72
CA LYS A 184 -5.97 -12.93 12.36
C LYS A 184 -7.26 -12.28 11.86
N VAL A 185 -7.51 -12.32 10.55
CA VAL A 185 -8.75 -11.77 9.96
C VAL A 185 -9.98 -12.54 10.45
N GLN A 186 -9.92 -13.87 10.49
CA GLN A 186 -10.99 -14.72 11.02
C GLN A 186 -11.25 -14.43 12.51
N ALA A 187 -10.20 -14.29 13.32
CA ALA A 187 -10.34 -13.96 14.73
C ALA A 187 -11.01 -12.59 14.94
N LYS A 188 -10.62 -11.57 14.16
CA LYS A 188 -11.27 -10.24 14.19
C LYS A 188 -12.75 -10.33 13.82
N LYS A 189 -13.09 -11.07 12.76
CA LYS A 189 -14.49 -11.29 12.35
C LYS A 189 -15.32 -11.94 13.46
N VAL A 190 -14.80 -13.00 14.09
CA VAL A 190 -15.49 -13.68 15.20
C VAL A 190 -15.66 -12.74 16.40
N GLU A 191 -14.69 -11.89 16.70
CA GLU A 191 -14.82 -10.88 17.77
C GLU A 191 -15.88 -9.82 17.45
N GLU A 192 -15.90 -9.33 16.21
CA GLU A 192 -16.91 -8.37 15.72
C GLU A 192 -18.31 -8.97 15.73
N GLU A 193 -18.48 -10.22 15.29
CA GLU A 193 -19.75 -10.96 15.33
C GLU A 193 -20.23 -11.14 16.78
N LYS A 194 -19.32 -11.45 17.72
CA LYS A 194 -19.67 -11.51 19.15
C LYS A 194 -20.13 -10.16 19.70
N LYS A 195 -19.46 -9.06 19.33
CA LYS A 195 -19.86 -7.70 19.71
C LYS A 195 -21.23 -7.36 19.14
N HIS A 196 -21.47 -7.66 17.87
CA HIS A 196 -22.75 -7.42 17.21
C HIS A 196 -23.88 -8.25 17.86
N MET A 197 -23.64 -9.54 18.11
CA MET A 197 -24.61 -10.41 18.79
C MET A 197 -24.91 -9.93 20.22
N SER A 198 -23.90 -9.48 20.97
CA SER A 198 -24.09 -8.90 22.30
C SER A 198 -24.90 -7.60 22.26
N GLN A 199 -24.62 -6.72 21.30
CA GLN A 199 -25.41 -5.51 21.08
C GLN A 199 -26.86 -5.83 20.74
N GLU A 200 -27.10 -6.78 19.82
CA GLU A 200 -28.43 -7.20 19.42
C GLU A 200 -29.23 -7.77 20.62
N GLN A 201 -28.58 -8.54 21.50
CA GLN A 201 -29.19 -9.04 22.73
C GLN A 201 -29.57 -7.89 23.69
N ARG A 202 -28.72 -6.86 23.83
CA ARG A 202 -29.04 -5.67 24.62
C ARG A 202 -30.22 -4.90 24.05
N GLU A 203 -30.24 -4.66 22.73
CA GLU A 203 -31.35 -3.99 22.05
C GLU A 203 -32.67 -4.78 22.19
N LYS A 204 -32.62 -6.11 22.10
CA LYS A 204 -33.77 -6.98 22.35
C LYS A 204 -34.25 -6.88 23.81
N ALA A 205 -33.34 -6.88 24.78
CA ALA A 205 -33.68 -6.74 26.19
C ALA A 205 -34.32 -5.38 26.49
N GLU A 206 -33.77 -4.29 25.94
CA GLU A 206 -34.33 -2.93 26.02
C GLU A 206 -35.75 -2.88 25.44
N ARG A 207 -35.98 -3.51 24.28
CA ARG A 207 -37.33 -3.61 23.69
C ARG A 207 -38.32 -4.32 24.61
N VAL A 208 -37.92 -5.43 25.22
CA VAL A 208 -38.78 -6.18 26.16
C VAL A 208 -39.10 -5.33 27.40
N LEU A 209 -38.12 -4.60 27.94
CA LEU A 209 -38.34 -3.69 29.07
C LEU A 209 -39.32 -2.56 28.70
N GLN A 210 -39.18 -1.98 27.50
CA GLN A 210 -40.08 -0.96 27.00
C GLN A 210 -41.52 -1.47 26.84
N GLU A 211 -41.69 -2.68 26.28
CA GLU A 211 -43.01 -3.30 26.11
C GLU A 211 -43.68 -3.58 27.47
N LYS A 212 -42.91 -4.04 28.46
CA LYS A 212 -43.39 -4.20 29.85
C LYS A 212 -43.79 -2.87 30.47
N ALA A 213 -43.01 -1.80 30.27
CA ALA A 213 -43.33 -0.47 30.77
C ALA A 213 -44.64 0.05 30.16
N TRP A 214 -44.83 -0.08 28.84
CA TRP A 214 -46.09 0.31 28.19
C TRP A 214 -47.28 -0.53 28.65
N ALA A 215 -47.10 -1.83 28.86
CA ALA A 215 -48.14 -2.70 29.40
C ALA A 215 -48.56 -2.26 30.81
N SER A 216 -47.60 -1.90 31.68
CA SER A 216 -47.91 -1.41 33.04
C SER A 216 -48.68 -0.09 33.06
N LEU A 217 -48.50 0.75 32.04
CA LEU A 217 -49.14 2.06 31.92
C LEU A 217 -50.41 2.03 31.06
N ASN A 218 -50.82 0.86 30.56
CA ASN A 218 -51.92 0.69 29.59
C ASN A 218 -51.79 1.60 28.35
N ALA A 219 -50.57 1.91 27.92
CA ALA A 219 -50.31 2.79 26.79
C ALA A 219 -50.63 2.07 25.46
N THR A 220 -51.76 2.40 24.85
CA THR A 220 -52.22 1.76 23.60
C THR A 220 -52.02 2.65 22.39
N THR A 221 -52.11 3.97 22.55
CA THR A 221 -51.97 4.92 21.44
C THR A 221 -50.51 5.27 21.15
N PRO A 222 -50.14 5.59 19.88
CA PRO A 222 -48.78 6.02 19.55
C PRO A 222 -48.30 7.24 20.34
N ALA A 223 -49.22 8.16 20.68
CA ALA A 223 -48.91 9.35 21.47
C ALA A 223 -48.60 9.00 22.93
N GLU A 224 -49.37 8.10 23.55
CA GLU A 224 -49.10 7.59 24.90
C GLU A 224 -47.78 6.82 24.96
N LYS A 225 -47.48 6.03 23.93
CA LYS A 225 -46.21 5.30 23.84
C LYS A 225 -45.02 6.24 23.68
N GLN A 226 -45.18 7.36 22.99
CA GLN A 226 -44.15 8.39 22.85
C GLN A 226 -43.91 9.15 24.16
N SER A 227 -44.95 9.46 24.93
CA SER A 227 -44.80 10.17 26.21
C SER A 227 -44.25 9.29 27.34
N SER A 228 -44.50 7.99 27.30
CA SER A 228 -44.03 7.00 28.28
C SER A 228 -42.80 6.19 27.82
N CYS A 229 -42.15 6.61 26.73
CA CYS A 229 -41.00 5.89 26.18
C CYS A 229 -39.76 6.04 27.07
N LEU A 230 -39.15 4.92 27.43
CA LEU A 230 -37.76 4.86 27.87
C LEU A 230 -36.90 4.84 26.58
N HIS A 231 -36.39 6.00 26.21
CA HIS A 231 -35.55 6.13 25.03
C HIS A 231 -34.22 5.36 25.15
N SER A 232 -33.92 4.46 24.20
CA SER A 232 -32.60 3.79 24.15
C SER A 232 -31.45 4.80 24.05
N ASP A 233 -30.26 4.42 24.51
CA ASP A 233 -29.04 5.18 24.29
C ASP A 233 -28.61 5.21 22.82
N PHE A 234 -29.07 4.24 22.02
CA PHE A 234 -28.72 4.09 20.63
C PHE A 234 -29.87 4.51 19.71
N TRP A 235 -29.71 5.66 19.07
CA TRP A 235 -30.67 6.17 18.08
C TRP A 235 -30.04 6.12 16.69
N PRO A 236 -30.52 5.26 15.78
CA PRO A 236 -30.03 5.24 14.40
C PRO A 236 -30.24 6.59 13.71
N LYS A 237 -29.24 6.98 12.93
CA LYS A 237 -29.27 8.18 12.08
C LYS A 237 -30.16 7.90 10.86
N GLU A 238 -31.15 8.75 10.62
CA GLU A 238 -32.07 8.64 9.49
C GLU A 238 -31.98 9.89 8.61
N GLN A 239 -31.66 9.70 7.32
CA GLN A 239 -31.65 10.78 6.34
C GLN A 239 -33.04 10.95 5.72
N GLN A 240 -33.64 12.11 5.97
CA GLN A 240 -34.92 12.54 5.43
C GLN A 240 -34.73 13.28 4.10
N LYS A 241 -35.64 13.07 3.15
CA LYS A 241 -35.65 13.78 1.86
C LYS A 241 -35.87 15.30 1.98
N LYS A 242 -36.47 15.75 3.09
CA LYS A 242 -36.82 17.16 3.38
C LYS A 242 -36.41 17.51 4.82
N LYS A 243 -36.38 18.81 5.12
CA LYS A 243 -36.24 19.31 6.50
C LYS A 243 -37.36 18.72 7.37
N PHE A 244 -37.02 18.06 8.46
CA PHE A 244 -37.98 17.49 9.40
C PHE A 244 -38.23 18.41 10.59
N LYS A 245 -39.37 18.24 11.26
CA LYS A 245 -39.68 18.91 12.52
C LYS A 245 -39.24 18.00 13.66
N CYS A 246 -38.36 18.49 14.54
CA CYS A 246 -37.91 17.73 15.70
C CYS A 246 -39.09 17.49 16.65
N GLY A 247 -39.31 16.23 17.05
CA GLY A 247 -40.38 15.87 17.98
C GLY A 247 -40.16 16.34 19.42
N ALA A 248 -38.91 16.65 19.80
CA ALA A 248 -38.57 17.13 21.14
C ALA A 248 -38.65 18.67 21.28
N CYS A 249 -37.99 19.42 20.39
CA CYS A 249 -37.98 20.90 20.45
C CYS A 249 -38.95 21.59 19.48
N GLY A 250 -39.63 20.85 18.60
CA GLY A 250 -40.56 21.40 17.62
C GLY A 250 -39.92 22.21 16.48
N GLN A 251 -38.60 22.40 16.46
CA GLN A 251 -37.91 23.20 15.44
C GLN A 251 -37.68 22.41 14.14
N LYS A 252 -37.69 23.11 12.99
CA LYS A 252 -37.31 22.54 11.68
C LYS A 252 -35.80 22.42 11.61
N ARG A 253 -35.29 21.22 11.33
CA ARG A 253 -33.84 20.92 11.25
C ARG A 253 -33.46 20.42 9.86
N GLY A 254 -32.15 20.22 9.65
CA GLY A 254 -31.62 19.66 8.40
C GLY A 254 -32.20 18.28 8.08
N PRO A 255 -31.87 17.70 6.91
CA PRO A 255 -32.40 16.40 6.51
C PRO A 255 -31.97 15.24 7.42
N THR A 256 -30.95 15.40 8.26
CA THR A 256 -30.47 14.35 9.16
C THR A 256 -31.15 14.41 10.52
N GLY A 257 -31.91 13.37 10.87
CA GLY A 257 -32.51 13.19 12.20
C GLY A 257 -32.05 11.89 12.85
N TYR A 258 -32.37 11.73 14.14
CA TYR A 258 -32.12 10.52 14.90
C TYR A 258 -33.47 9.96 15.33
N LYS A 259 -33.73 8.68 15.05
CA LYS A 259 -35.02 8.06 15.33
C LYS A 259 -34.91 7.09 16.49
N CYS A 260 -35.81 7.20 17.46
CA CYS A 260 -35.87 6.24 18.56
C CYS A 260 -36.39 4.88 18.03
N PRO A 261 -35.70 3.75 18.31
CA PRO A 261 -36.12 2.43 17.84
C PRO A 261 -37.43 1.94 18.51
N HIS A 262 -37.80 2.53 19.65
CA HIS A 262 -38.99 2.14 20.40
C HIS A 262 -40.25 2.93 20.00
N CYS A 263 -40.23 4.26 20.15
CA CYS A 263 -41.41 5.11 19.95
C CYS A 263 -41.45 5.84 18.60
N ALA A 264 -40.48 5.59 17.72
CA ALA A 264 -40.34 6.24 16.41
C ALA A 264 -40.23 7.77 16.45
N LEU A 265 -39.93 8.36 17.62
CA LEU A 265 -39.72 9.79 17.77
C LEU A 265 -38.47 10.22 16.99
N LEU A 266 -38.60 11.26 16.16
CA LEU A 266 -37.49 11.82 15.39
C LEU A 266 -36.93 13.06 16.09
N SER A 267 -35.70 12.98 16.60
CA SER A 267 -35.01 14.04 17.33
C SER A 267 -33.85 14.64 16.52
N CYS A 268 -33.43 15.85 16.88
CA CYS A 268 -32.22 16.46 16.34
C CYS A 268 -31.03 16.19 17.26
N GLN A 269 -29.80 16.31 16.73
CA GLN A 269 -28.58 16.02 17.49
C GLN A 269 -28.50 16.74 18.85
N GLY A 270 -28.90 18.01 18.89
CA GLY A 270 -28.90 18.78 20.14
C GLY A 270 -29.90 18.27 21.19
N CYS A 271 -31.09 17.82 20.78
CA CYS A 271 -32.06 17.23 21.71
C CYS A 271 -31.70 15.79 22.08
N LEU A 272 -30.98 15.07 21.22
CA LEU A 272 -30.55 13.71 21.49
C LEU A 272 -29.68 13.64 22.74
N SER A 273 -28.69 14.54 22.87
CA SER A 273 -27.82 14.58 24.06
C SER A 273 -28.62 14.78 25.35
N THR A 274 -29.55 15.74 25.36
CA THR A 274 -30.40 16.02 26.54
C THR A 274 -31.38 14.90 26.88
N LEU A 275 -31.78 14.08 25.89
CA LEU A 275 -32.65 12.93 26.12
C LEU A 275 -31.88 11.72 26.67
N LYS A 276 -30.60 11.58 26.31
CA LYS A 276 -29.71 10.55 26.87
C LYS A 276 -29.36 10.81 28.33
N GLU A 277 -29.08 12.05 28.71
CA GLU A 277 -28.75 12.42 30.09
C GLU A 277 -29.87 12.11 31.09
N LYS A 278 -31.14 12.18 30.64
CA LYS A 278 -32.30 11.80 31.47
C LYS A 278 -32.43 10.30 31.70
N HIS A 279 -31.76 9.47 30.89
CA HIS A 279 -31.77 8.01 30.99
C HIS A 279 -30.70 7.50 31.96
N THR A 280 -29.55 8.16 32.02
CA THR A 280 -28.43 7.82 32.92
C THR A 280 -28.59 8.38 34.35
N GLY A 281 -29.63 9.18 34.60
CA GLY A 281 -29.84 9.93 35.85
C GLY A 281 -30.79 9.29 36.87
N THR A 282 -31.17 8.03 36.69
CA THR A 282 -31.99 7.21 37.62
C THR A 282 -31.35 5.86 37.80
#